data_AF-A0A2M8YFS8-F1
#
_entry.id   AF-A0A2M8YFS8-F1
#
_cell.length_a   1.000
_cell.length_b   1.000
_cell.length_c   1.000
_cell.angle_alpha   90.00
_cell.angle_beta   90.00
_cell.angle_gamma   90.00
#
_symmetry.space_group_name_H-M   'P 1'
#
loop_
_entity.id
_entity.type
_entity.pdbx_description
1 polymer ?
#
loop_
_entity_poly.entity_id
_entity_poly.type
_entity_poly.pdbx_seq_one_letter_code
_entity_poly.pdbx_strand_id
1 'polypeptide(L)'
;MAHAGEGFGPLDLPHVLGLNPITMAPLKPRKWLWMAAQTCSVSYRKTLTPETLLSILTTGDVPKENVSNIVHLLQEAPVQNVVMAVEQAAQQSGLPAEFLWRNLKRIASIWQCHRLFPLPPTESPRVKDTHSPHNPRQRSSHK
;
A
#
# COMPACT_ATOMS: atom_id res chain seq x y z
N MET A 1 -22.75 2.35 -40.89
CA MET A 1 -21.87 3.52 -40.68
C MET A 1 -21.07 3.27 -39.42
N ALA A 2 -19.74 3.37 -39.55
CA ALA A 2 -18.62 3.12 -38.63
C ALA A 2 -18.87 2.83 -37.12
N HIS A 3 -18.40 1.66 -36.66
CA HIS A 3 -17.81 1.51 -35.32
C HIS A 3 -16.32 1.24 -35.50
N ALA A 4 -15.55 2.32 -35.62
CA ALA A 4 -14.11 2.27 -35.67
C ALA A 4 -13.54 2.08 -34.25
N GLY A 5 -12.76 1.01 -34.04
CA GLY A 5 -11.63 1.05 -33.13
C GLY A 5 -11.85 0.78 -31.63
N GLU A 6 -12.75 -0.12 -31.22
CA GLU A 6 -12.86 -0.47 -29.80
C GLU A 6 -11.83 -1.54 -29.42
N GLY A 7 -10.61 -1.10 -29.13
CA GLY A 7 -9.68 -1.92 -28.36
C GLY A 7 -10.21 -2.05 -26.94
N PHE A 8 -10.50 -3.27 -26.49
CA PHE A 8 -10.87 -3.55 -25.11
C PHE A 8 -9.77 -3.02 -24.16
N GLY A 9 -10.04 -1.91 -23.49
CA GLY A 9 -9.19 -1.35 -22.47
C GLY A 9 -9.38 -2.07 -21.13
N PRO A 10 -8.46 -1.89 -20.16
CA PRO A 10 -8.56 -2.47 -18.81
C PRO A 10 -9.85 -2.10 -18.05
N LEU A 11 -10.55 -1.05 -18.49
CA LEU A 11 -11.77 -0.53 -17.88
C LEU A 11 -13.06 -1.06 -18.55
N ASP A 12 -12.96 -1.89 -19.59
CA ASP A 12 -14.13 -2.44 -20.30
C ASP A 12 -14.69 -3.72 -19.68
N LEU A 13 -14.09 -4.22 -18.60
CA LEU A 13 -14.59 -5.39 -17.89
C LEU A 13 -16.11 -5.30 -17.57
N PRO A 14 -16.65 -4.16 -17.07
CA PRO A 14 -18.08 -4.04 -16.85
C PRO A 14 -18.89 -4.20 -18.14
N HIS A 15 -18.45 -3.61 -19.25
CA HIS A 15 -19.11 -3.75 -20.55
C HIS A 15 -19.06 -5.19 -21.07
N VAL A 16 -17.92 -5.87 -20.96
CA VAL A 16 -17.75 -7.29 -21.32
C VAL A 16 -18.71 -8.18 -20.52
N LEU A 17 -18.96 -7.83 -19.25
CA LEU A 17 -19.87 -8.55 -18.36
C LEU A 17 -21.34 -8.09 -18.49
N GLY A 18 -21.67 -7.17 -19.39
CA GLY A 18 -23.02 -6.64 -19.56
C GLY A 18 -23.51 -5.77 -18.38
N LEU A 19 -22.58 -5.26 -17.57
CA LEU A 19 -22.86 -4.42 -16.40
C LEU A 19 -22.81 -2.94 -16.80
N ASN A 20 -23.84 -2.17 -16.41
CA ASN A 20 -23.84 -0.72 -16.60
C ASN A 20 -23.15 -0.03 -15.40
N PRO A 21 -21.99 0.63 -15.59
CA PRO A 21 -21.23 1.25 -14.50
C PRO A 21 -21.99 2.38 -13.79
N ILE A 22 -22.96 3.02 -14.45
CA ILE A 22 -23.79 4.09 -13.88
C ILE A 22 -24.75 3.53 -12.82
N THR A 23 -25.10 2.25 -12.92
CA THR A 23 -26.01 1.57 -11.98
C THR A 23 -25.27 0.89 -10.83
N MET A 24 -23.94 0.89 -10.83
CA MET A 24 -23.14 0.23 -9.80
C MET A 24 -23.11 1.07 -8.53
N ALA A 25 -23.61 0.49 -7.42
CA ALA A 25 -23.48 1.10 -6.12
C ALA A 25 -22.00 1.15 -5.69
N PRO A 26 -21.57 2.19 -4.93
CA PRO A 26 -20.25 2.21 -4.32
C PRO A 26 -19.99 0.93 -3.53
N LEU A 27 -18.82 0.33 -3.72
CA LEU A 27 -18.44 -0.86 -2.97
C LEU A 27 -18.39 -0.52 -1.48
N LYS A 28 -18.97 -1.40 -0.65
CA LYS A 28 -18.81 -1.32 0.80
C LYS A 28 -17.32 -1.29 1.16
N PRO A 29 -16.92 -0.57 2.23
CA PRO A 29 -15.56 -0.58 2.72
C PRO A 29 -15.08 -2.03 2.86
N ARG A 30 -14.00 -2.36 2.15
CA ARG A 30 -13.49 -3.73 2.13
C ARG A 30 -12.73 -4.02 3.43
N LYS A 31 -12.88 -5.25 3.94
CA LYS A 31 -12.15 -5.74 5.12
C LYS A 31 -10.76 -6.22 4.69
N TRP A 32 -9.86 -5.31 4.36
CA TRP A 32 -8.53 -5.60 3.82
C TRP A 32 -7.65 -6.47 4.72
N LEU A 33 -7.64 -6.24 6.03
CA LEU A 33 -6.97 -7.09 7.01
C LEU A 33 -7.49 -8.52 6.96
N TRP A 34 -8.81 -8.70 6.86
CA TRP A 34 -9.41 -10.02 6.72
C TRP A 34 -9.05 -10.68 5.39
N MET A 35 -9.10 -9.94 4.28
CA MET A 35 -8.73 -10.47 2.96
C MET A 35 -7.24 -10.87 2.90
N ALA A 36 -6.35 -10.06 3.48
CA ALA A 36 -4.93 -10.38 3.58
C ALA A 36 -4.70 -11.62 4.45
N ALA A 37 -5.32 -11.66 5.64
CA ALA A 37 -5.20 -12.81 6.54
C ALA A 37 -5.71 -14.12 5.88
N GLN A 38 -6.81 -14.05 5.14
CA GLN A 38 -7.37 -15.19 4.42
C GLN A 38 -6.50 -15.63 3.24
N THR A 39 -5.97 -14.69 2.46
CA THR A 39 -5.13 -14.97 1.28
C THR A 39 -3.86 -15.72 1.67
N CYS A 40 -3.34 -15.45 2.87
CA CYS A 40 -2.02 -15.89 3.26
C CYS A 40 -2.02 -17.06 4.23
N SER A 41 -3.21 -17.50 4.67
CA SER A 41 -3.36 -18.65 5.54
C SER A 41 -3.06 -19.94 4.77
N VAL A 42 -1.88 -20.52 5.03
CA VAL A 42 -1.40 -21.76 4.40
C VAL A 42 -1.64 -23.00 5.26
N SER A 43 -2.30 -22.86 6.40
CA SER A 43 -2.69 -23.97 7.26
C SER A 43 -4.18 -23.94 7.58
N TYR A 44 -4.88 -25.03 7.28
CA TYR A 44 -6.28 -25.22 7.65
C TYR A 44 -6.49 -25.36 9.17
N ARG A 45 -5.45 -25.65 9.95
CA ARG A 45 -5.57 -25.85 11.42
C ARG A 45 -5.54 -24.56 12.22
N LYS A 46 -4.85 -23.52 11.75
CA LYS A 46 -4.70 -22.23 12.45
C LYS A 46 -4.61 -21.09 11.43
N THR A 47 -5.77 -20.62 11.01
CA THR A 47 -5.92 -19.45 10.13
C THR A 47 -5.39 -18.21 10.83
N LEU A 48 -4.62 -17.38 10.11
CA LEU A 48 -4.26 -16.05 10.59
C LEU A 48 -5.54 -15.22 10.73
N THR A 49 -5.80 -14.63 11.90
CA THR A 49 -6.97 -13.76 12.07
C THR A 49 -6.63 -12.31 11.72
N PRO A 50 -7.62 -11.47 11.37
CA PRO A 50 -7.41 -10.05 11.12
C PRO A 50 -6.78 -9.32 12.31
N GLU A 51 -7.16 -9.69 13.54
CA GLU A 51 -6.70 -9.07 14.78
C GLU A 51 -5.24 -9.44 15.06
N THR A 52 -4.86 -10.70 14.82
CA THR A 52 -3.47 -11.14 14.92
C THR A 52 -2.62 -10.45 13.85
N LEU A 53 -3.10 -10.34 12.61
CA LEU A 53 -2.39 -9.60 11.57
C LEU A 53 -2.22 -8.11 11.94
N LEU A 54 -3.27 -7.47 12.48
CA LEU A 54 -3.18 -6.11 12.99
C LEU A 54 -2.10 -6.00 14.06
N SER A 55 -2.09 -6.89 15.06
CA SER A 55 -1.10 -6.93 16.13
C SER A 55 0.33 -7.09 15.58
N ILE A 56 0.54 -7.98 14.60
CA ILE A 56 1.84 -8.19 13.96
C ILE A 56 2.30 -6.91 13.25
N LEU A 57 1.41 -6.21 12.54
CA LEU A 57 1.74 -4.98 11.82
C LEU A 57 2.09 -3.83 12.78
N THR A 58 1.38 -3.72 13.91
CA THR A 58 1.59 -2.64 14.88
C THR A 58 2.79 -2.90 15.78
N THR A 59 3.05 -4.15 16.19
CA THR A 59 4.19 -4.49 17.06
C THR A 59 5.47 -4.77 16.28
N GLY A 60 5.35 -5.34 15.08
CA GLY A 60 6.48 -5.90 14.33
C GLY A 60 6.88 -7.30 14.79
N ASP A 61 6.18 -7.87 15.77
CA ASP A 61 6.46 -9.19 16.33
C ASP A 61 5.59 -10.26 15.67
N VAL A 62 6.20 -11.37 15.25
CA VAL A 62 5.50 -12.48 14.60
C VAL A 62 5.44 -13.68 15.55
N PRO A 63 4.24 -14.08 16.03
CA PRO A 63 4.07 -15.33 16.77
C PRO A 63 4.60 -16.51 15.98
N LYS A 64 5.27 -17.47 16.65
CA LYS A 64 5.94 -18.61 16.00
C LYS A 64 4.99 -19.42 15.12
N GLU A 65 3.73 -19.53 15.54
CA GLU A 65 2.67 -20.22 14.83
C GLU A 65 2.18 -19.51 13.56
N ASN A 66 2.45 -18.22 13.40
CA ASN A 66 1.97 -17.41 12.27
C ASN A 66 3.06 -17.08 11.26
N VAL A 67 4.30 -17.46 11.56
CA VAL A 67 5.47 -17.29 10.69
C VAL A 67 5.20 -17.66 9.24
N SER A 68 4.71 -18.87 8.97
CA SER A 68 4.50 -19.37 7.61
C SER A 68 3.46 -18.54 6.87
N ASN A 69 2.39 -18.11 7.56
CA ASN A 69 1.38 -17.24 6.98
C ASN A 69 1.93 -15.84 6.66
N ILE A 70 2.81 -15.29 7.51
CA ILE A 70 3.42 -13.97 7.28
C ILE A 70 4.47 -14.00 6.17
N VAL A 71 5.30 -15.04 6.11
CA VAL A 71 6.23 -15.23 4.98
C VAL A 71 5.45 -15.37 3.68
N HIS A 72 4.38 -16.17 3.68
CA HIS A 72 3.51 -16.32 2.52
C HIS A 72 2.81 -14.99 2.15
N LEU A 73 2.37 -14.18 3.12
CA LEU A 73 1.84 -12.84 2.87
C LEU A 73 2.85 -11.96 2.13
N LEU A 74 4.09 -11.96 2.59
CA LEU A 74 5.14 -11.12 2.03
C LEU A 74 5.61 -11.57 0.66
N GLN A 75 5.52 -12.87 0.35
CA GLN A 75 6.02 -13.45 -0.90
C GLN A 75 4.94 -13.66 -1.96
N GLU A 76 3.70 -13.96 -1.59
CA GLU A 76 2.68 -14.43 -2.54
C GLU A 76 1.40 -13.56 -2.57
N ALA A 77 1.09 -12.83 -1.50
CA ALA A 77 -0.11 -12.00 -1.51
C ALA A 77 -0.07 -10.89 -2.58
N PRO A 78 -1.20 -10.58 -3.25
CA PRO A 78 -1.29 -9.44 -4.14
C PRO A 78 -0.82 -8.15 -3.44
N VAL A 79 0.02 -7.36 -4.12
CA VAL A 79 0.60 -6.13 -3.55
C VAL A 79 -0.49 -5.19 -3.01
N GLN A 80 -1.60 -5.08 -3.75
CA GLN A 80 -2.76 -4.30 -3.31
C GLN A 80 -3.33 -4.77 -1.97
N ASN A 81 -3.40 -6.08 -1.72
CA ASN A 81 -3.90 -6.60 -0.44
C ASN A 81 -2.99 -6.17 0.71
N VAL A 82 -1.67 -6.20 0.52
CA VAL A 82 -0.69 -5.78 1.54
C VAL A 82 -0.81 -4.29 1.82
N VAL A 83 -0.79 -3.45 0.77
CA VAL A 83 -0.92 -1.99 0.89
C VAL A 83 -2.20 -1.62 1.62
N MET A 84 -3.34 -2.14 1.17
CA MET A 84 -4.62 -1.78 1.75
C MET A 84 -4.82 -2.36 3.15
N ALA A 85 -4.19 -3.48 3.49
CA ALA A 85 -4.19 -4.00 4.86
C ALA A 85 -3.37 -3.11 5.81
N VAL A 86 -2.24 -2.57 5.35
CA VAL A 86 -1.45 -1.60 6.12
C VAL A 86 -2.22 -0.29 6.30
N GLU A 87 -2.86 0.22 5.26
CA GLU A 87 -3.71 1.42 5.35
C GLU A 87 -4.86 1.21 6.34
N GLN A 88 -5.54 0.06 6.27
CA GLN A 88 -6.60 -0.26 7.22
C GLN A 88 -6.06 -0.39 8.65
N ALA A 89 -4.88 -1.00 8.85
CA ALA A 89 -4.25 -1.13 10.16
C ALA A 89 -3.83 0.21 10.74
N ALA A 90 -3.34 1.15 9.92
CA ALA A 90 -3.03 2.52 10.32
C ALA A 90 -4.30 3.23 10.82
N GLN A 91 -5.40 3.12 10.07
CA GLN A 91 -6.70 3.67 10.48
C GLN A 91 -7.23 3.06 11.79
N GLN A 92 -7.09 1.75 11.98
CA GLN A 92 -7.60 1.06 13.18
C GLN A 92 -6.74 1.29 14.44
N SER A 93 -5.41 1.41 14.28
CA SER A 93 -4.48 1.58 15.40
C SER A 93 -4.21 3.04 15.76
N GLY A 94 -4.51 3.97 14.86
CA GLY A 94 -4.13 5.39 14.98
C GLY A 94 -2.64 5.65 14.77
N LEU A 95 -1.87 4.62 14.39
CA LEU A 95 -0.43 4.75 14.11
C LEU A 95 -0.20 5.21 12.66
N PRO A 96 0.85 6.02 12.39
CA PRO A 96 1.20 6.40 11.03
C PRO A 96 1.53 5.18 10.16
N ALA A 97 1.06 5.14 8.91
CA ALA A 97 1.33 4.04 7.98
C ALA A 97 2.83 3.78 7.81
N GLU A 98 3.67 4.83 7.82
CA GLU A 98 5.14 4.71 7.77
C GLU A 98 5.73 3.88 8.92
N PHE A 99 5.11 3.91 10.10
CA PHE A 99 5.53 3.06 11.22
C PHE A 99 5.25 1.59 10.93
N LEU A 100 4.06 1.28 10.40
CA LEU A 100 3.67 -0.09 10.03
C LEU A 100 4.53 -0.62 8.89
N TRP A 101 4.83 0.21 7.88
CA TRP A 101 5.75 -0.16 6.79
C TRP A 101 7.16 -0.46 7.29
N ARG A 102 7.66 0.28 8.28
CA ARG A 102 8.96 -0.01 8.92
C ARG A 102 8.94 -1.35 9.65
N ASN A 103 7.88 -1.66 10.39
CA ASN A 103 7.72 -2.97 11.03
C ASN A 103 7.66 -4.09 9.99
N LEU A 104 6.89 -3.91 8.92
CA LEU A 104 6.78 -4.90 7.84
C LEU A 104 8.13 -5.14 7.14
N LYS A 105 8.89 -4.07 6.87
CA LYS A 105 10.24 -4.17 6.31
C LYS A 105 11.19 -4.92 7.25
N ARG A 106 11.12 -4.67 8.56
CA ARG A 106 11.90 -5.38 9.57
C ARG A 106 11.58 -6.88 9.54
N ILE A 107 10.29 -7.23 9.58
CA ILE A 107 9.83 -8.62 9.47
C ILE A 107 10.37 -9.28 8.20
N ALA A 108 10.17 -8.65 7.04
CA ALA A 108 10.66 -9.19 5.78
C ALA A 108 12.17 -9.40 5.75
N SER A 109 12.94 -8.54 6.43
CA SER A 109 14.40 -8.67 6.54
C SER A 109 14.79 -9.85 7.42
N ILE A 110 14.13 -10.04 8.57
CA ILE A 110 14.37 -11.18 9.48
C ILE A 110 14.15 -12.51 8.76
N TRP A 111 13.14 -12.57 7.90
CA TRP A 111 12.71 -13.78 7.21
C TRP A 111 13.16 -13.86 5.73
N GLN A 112 14.08 -12.98 5.32
CA GLN A 112 14.66 -12.94 3.96
C GLN A 112 13.61 -13.01 2.83
N CYS A 113 12.55 -12.21 2.95
CA CYS A 113 11.50 -12.12 1.93
C CYS A 113 11.92 -11.15 0.81
N HIS A 114 11.97 -11.62 -0.42
CA HIS A 114 12.56 -10.90 -1.56
C HIS A 114 11.57 -10.06 -2.39
N ARG A 115 10.26 -10.20 -2.15
CA ARG A 115 9.21 -9.54 -2.96
C ARG A 115 8.95 -8.08 -2.61
N LEU A 116 9.34 -7.61 -1.43
CA LEU A 116 9.12 -6.20 -1.08
C LEU A 116 9.99 -5.31 -1.98
N PHE A 117 9.35 -4.70 -2.98
CA PHE A 117 9.92 -3.66 -3.80
C PHE A 117 10.55 -2.60 -2.87
N PRO A 118 11.76 -2.11 -3.15
CA PRO A 118 12.36 -1.06 -2.34
C PRO A 118 11.40 0.13 -2.32
N LEU A 119 10.81 0.42 -1.17
CA LEU A 119 10.02 1.64 -0.99
C LEU A 119 10.90 2.81 -1.42
N PRO A 120 10.41 3.72 -2.29
CA PRO A 120 11.15 4.93 -2.60
C PRO A 120 11.49 5.60 -1.26
N PRO A 121 12.73 6.10 -1.07
CA PRO A 121 13.08 6.83 0.13
C PRO A 121 12.03 7.92 0.29
N THR A 122 11.43 8.01 1.47
CA THR A 122 10.55 9.11 1.84
C THR A 122 11.37 10.39 1.78
N GLU A 123 11.43 11.01 0.60
CA GLU A 123 11.79 12.42 0.49
C GLU A 123 10.68 13.17 1.21
N SER A 124 10.93 13.44 2.50
CA SER A 124 10.22 14.47 3.24
C SER A 124 10.18 15.71 2.35
N PRO A 125 9.02 16.37 2.16
CA PRO A 125 8.97 17.54 1.31
C PRO A 125 9.90 18.58 1.93
N ARG A 126 11.11 18.71 1.37
CA ARG A 126 11.97 19.86 1.63
C ARG A 126 11.09 21.06 1.36
N VAL A 127 10.76 21.76 2.43
CA VAL A 127 10.32 23.15 2.38
C VAL A 127 11.32 23.81 1.45
N LYS A 128 10.88 24.13 0.23
CA LYS A 128 11.68 24.92 -0.69
C LYS A 128 11.83 26.24 0.03
N ASP A 129 13.01 26.48 0.59
CA ASP A 129 13.36 27.80 1.11
C ASP A 129 13.14 28.78 -0.03
N THR A 130 12.01 29.48 0.05
CA THR A 130 11.63 30.59 -0.80
C THR A 130 12.57 31.73 -0.46
N HIS A 131 13.79 31.69 -1.00
CA HIS A 131 14.59 32.90 -1.05
C HIS A 131 14.09 33.76 -2.21
N SER A 132 13.36 34.80 -1.81
CA SER A 132 12.80 35.88 -2.62
C SER A 132 13.87 36.63 -3.44
N PRO A 133 13.47 37.36 -4.49
CA PRO A 133 14.35 37.79 -5.56
C PRO A 133 15.26 38.96 -5.14
N HIS A 134 16.52 38.88 -5.57
CA HIS A 134 17.49 39.96 -5.45
C HIS A 134 17.05 41.17 -6.31
N ASN A 135 16.71 42.26 -5.62
CA ASN A 135 16.27 43.55 -6.17
C ASN A 135 17.40 44.27 -6.95
N PRO A 136 17.14 44.79 -8.17
CA PRO A 136 18.12 45.54 -8.94
C PRO A 136 18.10 47.02 -8.54
N ARG A 137 19.27 47.55 -8.13
CA ARG A 137 19.73 48.95 -8.26
C ARG A 137 20.84 49.19 -7.24
N GLN A 138 22.05 49.51 -7.71
CA GLN A 138 22.96 50.60 -7.30
C GLN A 138 24.20 50.49 -8.22
N ARG A 139 24.27 51.24 -9.33
CA ARG A 139 24.79 52.61 -9.47
C ARG A 139 26.32 52.71 -9.33
N SER A 140 26.97 52.77 -10.49
CA SER A 140 27.96 53.77 -10.90
C SER A 140 29.39 53.78 -10.30
N SER A 141 30.35 53.74 -11.24
CA SER A 141 31.54 54.60 -11.33
C SER A 141 32.90 54.04 -10.88
N HIS A 142 33.91 54.60 -11.58
CA HIS A 142 35.37 54.49 -11.43
C HIS A 142 36.00 53.37 -12.30
N LYS A 143 36.96 53.63 -13.18
CA LYS A 143 37.67 54.85 -13.56
C LYS A 143 38.39 54.58 -14.88
#